data_AF-J7S568-F1
#
_entry.id   AF-J7S568-F1
#
_cell.length_a   1.000
_cell.length_b   1.000
_cell.length_c   1.000
_cell.angle_alpha   90.00
_cell.angle_beta   90.00
_cell.angle_gamma   90.00
#
_symmetry.space_group_name_H-M   'P 1'
#
loop_
_entity.id
_entity.type
_entity.pdbx_description
1 polymer ?
#
loop_
_entity_poly.entity_id
_entity_poly.type
_entity_poly.pdbx_seq_one_letter_code
_entity_poly.pdbx_strand_id
1 'polypeptide(L)'
;MRQYVYQNDINLINSLYESDFWKIIKEDAAYYHKNNKFKKDNAIRILESLIKSIYVDPDGFDKALAAEMQDFYNKMQKSQYIKESYYLSINHQKCSLDALIGWKPLFRFRNGDKKWLDDLELIRGNRMGHLAFPVQKNSLNQLRGILLKDRIDYTLFDIKLFYENAAHLKLQKAYEQEPTRKWLKSFGTFNQFIERMQLNYFVYKDPITLKYDVIDLSLPYNNDKSHCLKEIPKKIKVEETYITNILNYIKKYGEKLSTIHVDLMIDYHV
;
A
#
# COMPACT_ATOMS: atom_id res chain seq x y z
N MET A 1 -12.27 7.10 -22.49
CA MET A 1 -11.78 8.20 -21.62
C MET A 1 -10.57 7.62 -20.92
N ARG A 2 -9.41 8.25 -21.05
CA ARG A 2 -8.18 7.68 -20.49
C ARG A 2 -8.21 7.73 -18.96
N GLN A 3 -7.81 6.62 -18.35
CA GLN A 3 -7.90 6.41 -16.91
C GLN A 3 -6.65 5.70 -16.38
N TYR A 4 -6.38 5.86 -15.09
CA TYR A 4 -5.45 5.01 -14.36
C TYR A 4 -5.96 3.56 -14.35
N VAL A 5 -5.04 2.59 -14.25
CA VAL A 5 -5.37 1.15 -14.22
C VAL A 5 -6.36 0.83 -13.11
N TYR A 6 -6.15 1.38 -11.90
CA TYR A 6 -7.02 1.11 -10.75
C TYR A 6 -8.47 1.58 -10.96
N GLN A 7 -8.68 2.63 -11.76
CA GLN A 7 -10.03 3.13 -12.08
C GLN A 7 -10.76 2.14 -12.98
N ASN A 8 -10.04 1.53 -13.94
CA ASN A 8 -10.59 0.46 -14.77
C ASN A 8 -10.96 -0.77 -13.93
N ASP A 9 -10.10 -1.17 -12.98
CA ASP A 9 -10.41 -2.26 -12.05
C ASP A 9 -11.69 -1.97 -11.26
N ILE A 10 -11.82 -0.76 -10.69
CA ILE A 10 -13.01 -0.35 -9.95
C ILE A 10 -14.25 -0.41 -10.83
N ASN A 11 -14.19 0.11 -12.06
CA ASN A 11 -15.32 0.10 -12.99
C ASN A 11 -15.76 -1.32 -13.38
N LEU A 12 -14.79 -2.20 -13.65
CA LEU A 12 -15.06 -3.60 -14.01
C LEU A 12 -15.65 -4.37 -12.83
N ILE A 13 -15.12 -4.16 -11.62
CA ILE A 13 -15.62 -4.82 -10.42
C ILE A 13 -16.99 -4.25 -10.02
N ASN A 14 -17.24 -2.96 -10.19
CA ASN A 14 -18.56 -2.35 -10.02
C ASN A 14 -19.60 -3.03 -10.92
N SER A 15 -19.27 -3.23 -12.19
CA SER A 15 -20.12 -3.97 -13.15
C SER A 15 -20.40 -5.40 -12.67
N LEU A 16 -19.41 -6.08 -12.06
CA LEU A 16 -19.62 -7.40 -11.45
C LEU A 16 -20.62 -7.34 -10.28
N TYR A 17 -20.53 -6.35 -9.40
CA TYR A 17 -21.49 -6.15 -8.31
C TYR A 17 -22.92 -5.82 -8.79
N GLU A 18 -23.06 -5.25 -9.99
CA GLU A 18 -24.35 -4.87 -10.58
C GLU A 18 -24.94 -5.96 -11.49
N SER A 19 -24.11 -6.95 -11.85
CA SER A 19 -24.48 -8.06 -12.71
C SER A 19 -25.59 -8.94 -12.12
N ASP A 20 -26.42 -9.49 -13.00
CA ASP A 20 -27.44 -10.47 -12.61
C ASP A 20 -26.81 -11.74 -12.03
N PHE A 21 -25.62 -12.10 -12.49
CA PHE A 21 -24.85 -13.18 -11.90
C PHE A 21 -24.63 -12.97 -10.39
N TRP A 22 -24.16 -11.79 -9.98
CA TRP A 22 -23.95 -11.51 -8.56
C TRP A 22 -25.25 -11.45 -7.76
N LYS A 23 -26.34 -10.94 -8.36
CA LYS A 23 -27.67 -10.96 -7.74
C LYS A 23 -28.11 -12.41 -7.45
N ILE A 24 -28.02 -13.30 -8.44
CA ILE A 24 -28.35 -14.72 -8.30
C ILE A 24 -27.53 -15.38 -7.18
N ILE A 25 -26.21 -15.15 -7.15
CA ILE A 25 -25.34 -15.73 -6.11
C ILE A 25 -25.76 -15.27 -4.70
N LYS A 26 -26.16 -14.01 -4.52
CA LYS A 26 -26.65 -13.51 -3.24
C LYS A 26 -28.01 -14.11 -2.86
N GLU A 27 -28.92 -14.22 -3.80
CA GLU A 27 -30.25 -14.81 -3.60
C GLU A 27 -30.14 -16.29 -3.20
N ASP A 28 -29.28 -17.05 -3.89
CA ASP A 28 -28.97 -18.44 -3.55
C ASP A 28 -28.41 -18.56 -2.14
N ALA A 29 -27.42 -17.74 -1.77
CA ALA A 29 -26.85 -17.72 -0.43
C ALA A 29 -27.91 -17.43 0.64
N ALA A 30 -28.74 -16.40 0.42
CA ALA A 30 -29.84 -16.04 1.33
C ALA A 30 -30.88 -17.17 1.47
N TYR A 31 -31.21 -17.86 0.37
CA TYR A 31 -32.09 -19.02 0.39
C TYR A 31 -31.51 -20.16 1.24
N TYR A 32 -30.23 -20.48 1.08
CA TYR A 32 -29.59 -21.56 1.87
C TYR A 32 -29.55 -21.22 3.37
N HIS A 33 -29.21 -19.98 3.74
CA HIS A 33 -29.24 -19.50 5.12
C HIS A 33 -30.64 -19.61 5.74
N LYS A 34 -31.67 -19.13 5.02
CA LYS A 34 -33.06 -19.17 5.51
C LYS A 34 -33.60 -20.58 5.73
N ASN A 35 -33.14 -21.55 4.94
CA ASN A 35 -33.65 -22.92 4.96
C ASN A 35 -32.79 -23.89 5.79
N ASN A 36 -31.83 -23.40 6.61
CA ASN A 36 -30.93 -24.22 7.44
C ASN A 36 -30.29 -25.41 6.69
N LYS A 37 -30.13 -25.28 5.37
CA LYS A 37 -29.45 -26.30 4.58
C LYS A 37 -27.97 -26.15 4.91
N PHE A 38 -27.32 -27.23 5.37
CA PHE A 38 -25.90 -27.31 5.76
C PHE A 38 -24.86 -26.93 4.67
N LYS A 39 -25.27 -26.27 3.59
CA LYS A 39 -24.37 -25.81 2.53
C LYS A 39 -23.67 -24.55 3.01
N LYS A 40 -22.34 -24.60 3.07
CA LYS A 40 -21.51 -23.45 3.43
C LYS A 40 -21.74 -22.30 2.44
N ASP A 41 -22.10 -21.13 2.96
CA ASP A 41 -22.15 -19.90 2.16
C ASP A 41 -20.75 -19.62 1.59
N ASN A 42 -20.65 -19.67 0.28
CA ASN A 42 -19.42 -19.46 -0.49
C ASN A 42 -19.53 -18.22 -1.39
N ALA A 43 -20.58 -17.41 -1.29
CA ALA A 43 -20.81 -16.26 -2.17
C ALA A 43 -19.61 -15.29 -2.14
N ILE A 44 -19.14 -14.92 -0.95
CA ILE A 44 -17.98 -14.04 -0.76
C ILE A 44 -16.71 -14.65 -1.38
N ARG A 45 -16.52 -15.97 -1.25
CA ARG A 45 -15.34 -16.67 -1.80
C ARG A 45 -15.39 -16.74 -3.33
N ILE A 46 -16.57 -16.95 -3.91
CA ILE A 46 -16.78 -16.91 -5.36
C ILE A 46 -16.46 -15.51 -5.87
N LEU A 47 -16.97 -14.47 -5.20
CA LEU A 47 -16.70 -13.08 -5.53
C LEU A 47 -15.21 -12.74 -5.46
N GLU A 48 -14.52 -13.10 -4.37
CA GLU A 48 -13.07 -12.88 -4.23
C GLU A 48 -12.29 -13.56 -5.38
N SER A 49 -12.70 -14.77 -5.78
CA SER A 49 -12.07 -15.50 -6.89
C SER A 49 -12.30 -14.83 -8.24
N LEU A 50 -13.49 -14.31 -8.49
CA LEU A 50 -13.80 -13.59 -9.73
C LEU A 50 -13.03 -12.27 -9.80
N ILE A 51 -13.05 -11.47 -8.72
CA ILE A 51 -12.26 -10.24 -8.62
C ILE A 51 -10.78 -10.52 -8.91
N LYS A 52 -10.21 -11.55 -8.27
CA LYS A 52 -8.81 -11.94 -8.50
C LYS A 52 -8.51 -12.27 -9.97
N SER A 53 -9.49 -12.76 -10.71
CA SER A 53 -9.32 -13.16 -12.12
C SER A 53 -9.39 -11.99 -13.09
N ILE A 54 -10.03 -10.88 -12.69
CA ILE A 54 -10.22 -9.69 -13.53
C ILE A 54 -9.33 -8.51 -13.12
N TYR A 55 -8.86 -8.48 -11.87
CA TYR A 55 -8.04 -7.39 -11.32
C TYR A 55 -6.65 -7.37 -11.95
N VAL A 56 -6.25 -6.22 -12.47
CA VAL A 56 -4.90 -5.95 -12.99
C VAL A 56 -4.10 -5.21 -11.94
N ASP A 57 -2.85 -5.60 -11.68
CA ASP A 57 -2.05 -4.94 -10.65
C ASP A 57 -1.52 -3.57 -11.14
N PRO A 58 -1.97 -2.42 -10.59
CA PRO A 58 -1.55 -1.10 -11.07
C PRO A 58 -0.04 -0.90 -10.94
N ASP A 59 0.58 -1.48 -9.92
CA ASP A 59 1.99 -1.28 -9.59
C ASP A 59 2.95 -1.79 -10.69
N GLY A 60 2.49 -2.75 -11.51
CA GLY A 60 3.26 -3.32 -12.62
C GLY A 60 2.81 -2.86 -14.01
N PHE A 61 1.69 -2.15 -14.13
CA PHE A 61 1.02 -1.91 -15.41
C PHE A 61 0.58 -0.46 -15.64
N ASP A 62 0.73 0.43 -14.65
CA ASP A 62 0.30 1.82 -14.75
C ASP A 62 1.48 2.79 -14.96
N LYS A 63 1.72 3.17 -16.21
CA LYS A 63 2.79 4.11 -16.59
C LYS A 63 2.54 5.53 -16.07
N ALA A 64 1.28 5.96 -16.09
CA ALA A 64 0.90 7.28 -15.61
C ALA A 64 1.13 7.39 -14.10
N LEU A 65 0.81 6.32 -13.35
CA LEU A 65 1.08 6.25 -11.92
C LEU A 65 2.59 6.29 -11.63
N ALA A 66 3.39 5.52 -12.36
CA ALA A 66 4.85 5.53 -12.20
C ALA A 66 5.45 6.94 -12.45
N ALA A 67 5.01 7.63 -13.50
CA ALA A 67 5.44 9.00 -13.81
C ALA A 67 5.01 10.01 -12.74
N GLU A 68 3.75 9.95 -12.31
CA GLU A 68 3.19 10.79 -11.24
C GLU A 68 3.96 10.62 -9.93
N MET A 69 4.29 9.38 -9.56
CA MET A 69 5.05 9.09 -8.35
C MET A 69 6.53 9.47 -8.48
N GLN A 70 7.10 9.43 -9.69
CA GLN A 70 8.46 9.94 -9.94
C GLN A 70 8.53 11.44 -9.65
N ASP A 71 7.55 12.20 -10.14
CA ASP A 71 7.45 13.64 -9.86
C ASP A 71 7.25 13.92 -8.37
N PHE A 72 6.40 13.13 -7.72
CA PHE A 72 6.17 13.22 -6.27
C PHE A 72 7.46 13.08 -5.47
N TYR A 73 8.28 12.06 -5.72
CA TYR A 73 9.54 11.88 -5.01
C TYR A 73 10.59 12.92 -5.41
N ASN A 74 10.60 13.38 -6.67
CA ASN A 74 11.49 14.45 -7.13
C ASN A 74 11.23 15.81 -6.44
N LYS A 75 10.10 16.01 -5.74
CA LYS A 75 9.86 17.22 -4.93
C LYS A 75 10.88 17.39 -3.79
N MET A 76 11.36 16.28 -3.22
CA MET A 76 12.20 16.28 -2.01
C MET A 76 13.64 15.84 -2.27
N GLN A 77 14.02 15.60 -3.53
CA GLN A 77 15.35 15.17 -3.92
C GLN A 77 15.69 15.61 -5.34
N LYS A 78 16.95 15.45 -5.77
CA LYS A 78 17.37 15.81 -7.13
C LYS A 78 16.55 15.01 -8.15
N SER A 79 15.98 15.72 -9.13
CA SER A 79 15.17 15.10 -10.18
C SER A 79 15.93 14.01 -10.92
N GLN A 80 15.30 12.84 -11.00
CA GLN A 80 15.83 11.65 -11.66
C GLN A 80 14.72 10.99 -12.46
N TYR A 81 15.12 10.31 -13.53
CA TYR A 81 14.21 9.57 -14.40
C TYR A 81 14.90 8.30 -14.87
N ILE A 82 14.11 7.27 -15.13
CA ILE A 82 14.55 6.00 -15.69
C ILE A 82 13.76 5.73 -16.98
N LYS A 83 14.38 5.04 -17.95
CA LYS A 83 13.75 4.80 -19.26
C LYS A 83 12.60 3.80 -19.18
N GLU A 84 12.66 2.86 -18.25
CA GLU A 84 11.63 1.85 -18.07
C GLU A 84 10.38 2.45 -17.39
N SER A 85 9.28 2.52 -18.14
CA SER A 85 8.07 3.28 -17.81
C SER A 85 7.27 2.83 -16.59
N TYR A 86 7.63 1.70 -15.96
CA TYR A 86 6.94 1.15 -14.78
C TYR A 86 7.79 1.22 -13.52
N TYR A 87 8.97 1.82 -13.60
CA TYR A 87 9.90 1.94 -12.49
C TYR A 87 10.22 3.40 -12.22
N LEU A 88 10.72 3.65 -11.02
CA LEU A 88 11.20 4.96 -10.61
C LEU A 88 12.71 4.93 -10.40
N SER A 89 13.32 6.10 -10.49
CA SER A 89 14.67 6.35 -10.02
C SER A 89 14.60 7.20 -8.75
N ILE A 90 14.97 6.61 -7.61
CA ILE A 90 15.06 7.30 -6.32
C ILE A 90 16.48 7.09 -5.80
N ASN A 91 17.22 8.17 -5.61
CA ASN A 91 18.65 8.14 -5.24
C ASN A 91 19.49 7.18 -6.10
N HIS A 92 19.31 7.28 -7.42
CA HIS A 92 20.00 6.53 -8.47
C HIS A 92 19.79 5.02 -8.42
N GLN A 93 18.74 4.58 -7.71
CA GLN A 93 18.34 3.18 -7.65
C GLN A 93 16.99 2.98 -8.33
N LYS A 94 16.89 1.84 -9.01
CA LYS A 94 15.65 1.40 -9.66
C LYS A 94 14.68 0.92 -8.59
N CYS A 95 13.56 1.60 -8.46
CA CYS A 95 12.50 1.29 -7.50
C CYS A 95 11.21 0.86 -8.21
N SER A 96 10.40 0.03 -7.55
CA SER A 96 9.04 -0.30 -7.99
C SER A 96 8.03 0.22 -6.98
N LEU A 97 6.85 0.57 -7.48
CA LEU A 97 5.71 0.90 -6.64
C LEU A 97 5.14 -0.32 -5.94
N ASP A 98 4.43 -0.06 -4.86
CA ASP A 98 3.58 -1.01 -4.16
C ASP A 98 2.56 -0.21 -3.33
N ALA A 99 1.30 -0.66 -3.28
CA ALA A 99 0.30 0.00 -2.44
C ALA A 99 0.62 -0.12 -0.95
N LEU A 100 0.20 0.90 -0.21
CA LEU A 100 0.20 0.89 1.25
C LEU A 100 -0.72 -0.20 1.81
N ILE A 101 -1.90 -0.36 1.19
CA ILE A 101 -2.85 -1.44 1.45
C ILE A 101 -3.42 -1.93 0.12
N GLY A 102 -3.24 -3.22 -0.20
CA GLY A 102 -3.81 -3.85 -1.39
C GLY A 102 -5.31 -4.14 -1.27
N TRP A 103 -5.93 -4.53 -2.38
CA TRP A 103 -7.39 -4.78 -2.43
C TRP A 103 -7.87 -5.91 -1.51
N LYS A 104 -7.08 -6.98 -1.32
CA LYS A 104 -7.48 -8.15 -0.52
C LYS A 104 -7.72 -7.82 0.96
N PRO A 105 -6.81 -7.10 1.66
CA PRO A 105 -7.10 -6.58 2.99
C PRO A 105 -8.38 -5.73 3.06
N LEU A 106 -8.59 -4.82 2.11
CA LEU A 106 -9.78 -3.94 2.08
C LEU A 106 -11.07 -4.74 1.88
N PHE A 107 -11.08 -5.67 0.93
CA PHE A 107 -12.20 -6.58 0.68
C PHE A 107 -12.58 -7.35 1.95
N ARG A 108 -11.59 -7.90 2.66
CA ARG A 108 -11.83 -8.64 3.91
C ARG A 108 -12.29 -7.73 5.04
N PHE A 109 -11.71 -6.54 5.15
CA PHE A 109 -12.09 -5.53 6.14
C PHE A 109 -13.57 -5.12 6.03
N ARG A 110 -14.10 -5.03 4.81
CA ARG A 110 -15.52 -4.76 4.56
C ARG A 110 -16.39 -6.01 4.39
N ASN A 111 -15.83 -7.19 4.65
CA ASN A 111 -16.53 -8.47 4.48
C ASN A 111 -17.17 -8.64 3.08
N GLY A 112 -16.48 -8.19 2.03
CA GLY A 112 -16.95 -8.23 0.64
C GLY A 112 -18.04 -7.22 0.28
N ASP A 113 -18.44 -6.33 1.19
CA ASP A 113 -19.35 -5.22 0.89
C ASP A 113 -18.71 -4.21 -0.08
N LYS A 114 -19.46 -3.77 -1.10
CA LYS A 114 -18.99 -2.93 -2.22
C LYS A 114 -18.21 -1.69 -1.75
N LYS A 115 -18.44 -1.17 -0.54
CA LYS A 115 -17.68 -0.04 0.05
C LYS A 115 -16.16 -0.22 0.07
N TRP A 116 -15.63 -1.44 -0.01
CA TRP A 116 -14.18 -1.63 -0.11
C TRP A 116 -13.60 -1.01 -1.39
N LEU A 117 -14.41 -0.81 -2.44
CA LEU A 117 -14.00 -0.12 -3.67
C LEU A 117 -13.77 1.38 -3.41
N ASP A 118 -14.58 2.01 -2.56
CA ASP A 118 -14.36 3.40 -2.15
C ASP A 118 -13.05 3.53 -1.36
N ASP A 119 -12.76 2.55 -0.50
CA ASP A 119 -11.48 2.49 0.21
C ASP A 119 -10.31 2.25 -0.76
N LEU A 120 -10.49 1.40 -1.77
CA LEU A 120 -9.48 1.16 -2.81
C LEU A 120 -9.22 2.42 -3.63
N GLU A 121 -10.26 3.14 -4.03
CA GLU A 121 -10.17 4.41 -4.74
C GLU A 121 -9.41 5.44 -3.91
N LEU A 122 -9.72 5.54 -2.62
CA LEU A 122 -9.04 6.46 -1.71
C LEU A 122 -7.55 6.17 -1.63
N ILE A 123 -7.14 4.90 -1.51
CA ILE A 123 -5.72 4.52 -1.45
C ILE A 123 -5.05 4.72 -2.82
N ARG A 124 -5.59 4.10 -3.88
CA ARG A 124 -4.93 4.07 -5.19
C ARG A 124 -4.95 5.43 -5.89
N GLY A 125 -6.00 6.23 -5.67
CA GLY A 125 -6.15 7.58 -6.21
C GLY A 125 -5.36 8.65 -5.45
N ASN A 126 -4.45 8.27 -4.56
CA ASN A 126 -3.66 9.19 -3.75
C ASN A 126 -2.17 8.89 -3.80
N ARG A 127 -1.33 9.90 -3.99
CA ARG A 127 0.14 9.76 -4.00
C ARG A 127 0.67 9.14 -2.70
N MET A 128 0.05 9.46 -1.56
CA MET A 128 0.44 8.92 -0.25
C MET A 128 -0.04 7.48 -0.01
N GLY A 129 -0.85 6.92 -0.90
CA GLY A 129 -1.30 5.53 -0.85
C GLY A 129 -0.30 4.54 -1.44
N HIS A 130 0.85 5.01 -1.92
CA HIS A 130 1.87 4.21 -2.59
C HIS A 130 3.22 4.33 -1.89
N LEU A 131 4.00 3.26 -1.98
CA LEU A 131 5.36 3.15 -1.48
C LEU A 131 6.29 2.80 -2.63
N ALA A 132 7.56 3.19 -2.53
CA ALA A 132 8.58 2.84 -3.50
C ALA A 132 9.82 2.29 -2.81
N PHE A 133 10.30 1.14 -3.26
CA PHE A 133 11.52 0.51 -2.75
C PHE A 133 12.35 -0.09 -3.88
N PRO A 134 13.68 -0.27 -3.67
CA PRO A 134 14.57 -0.88 -4.66
C PRO A 134 14.12 -2.27 -5.15
N VAL A 135 14.27 -2.49 -6.45
CA VAL A 135 13.93 -3.76 -7.11
C VAL A 135 15.10 -4.72 -7.00
N GLN A 136 14.87 -5.87 -6.38
CA GLN A 136 15.83 -6.95 -6.24
C GLN A 136 15.10 -8.24 -5.82
N LYS A 137 15.79 -9.38 -5.86
CA LYS A 137 15.30 -10.62 -5.23
C LYS A 137 15.22 -10.41 -3.71
N ASN A 138 14.18 -10.91 -3.03
CA ASN A 138 13.96 -10.61 -1.60
C ASN A 138 13.99 -9.09 -1.32
N SER A 139 13.32 -8.30 -2.16
CA SER A 139 13.19 -6.85 -1.95
C SER A 139 12.42 -6.54 -0.67
N LEU A 140 12.48 -5.27 -0.24
CA LEU A 140 11.67 -4.80 0.88
C LEU A 140 10.17 -5.05 0.65
N ASN A 141 9.66 -4.83 -0.57
CA ASN A 141 8.27 -5.13 -0.93
C ASN A 141 7.91 -6.62 -0.74
N GLN A 142 8.78 -7.53 -1.18
CA GLN A 142 8.52 -8.97 -1.01
C GLN A 142 8.58 -9.39 0.46
N LEU A 143 9.61 -8.95 1.18
CA LEU A 143 9.83 -9.40 2.55
C LEU A 143 8.84 -8.76 3.54
N ARG A 144 8.42 -7.50 3.34
CA ARG A 144 7.40 -6.86 4.19
C ARG A 144 6.07 -7.61 4.12
N GLY A 145 5.65 -8.07 2.94
CA GLY A 145 4.41 -8.85 2.79
C GLY A 145 4.51 -10.21 3.49
N ILE A 146 5.64 -10.91 3.33
CA ILE A 146 5.86 -12.24 3.92
C ILE A 146 5.96 -12.16 5.45
N LEU A 147 6.86 -11.30 5.94
CA LEU A 147 7.32 -11.27 7.33
C LEU A 147 6.56 -10.28 8.20
N LEU A 148 6.06 -9.17 7.62
CA LEU A 148 5.41 -8.08 8.35
C LEU A 148 3.94 -7.86 7.95
N LYS A 149 3.39 -8.67 7.03
CA LYS A 149 2.00 -8.56 6.54
C LYS A 149 1.67 -7.17 5.97
N ASP A 150 2.64 -6.59 5.26
CA ASP A 150 2.55 -5.27 4.62
C ASP A 150 2.32 -4.09 5.58
N ARG A 151 2.55 -4.29 6.89
CA ARG A 151 2.48 -3.25 7.92
C ARG A 151 3.58 -2.20 7.73
N ILE A 152 3.18 -0.97 7.38
CA ILE A 152 4.13 0.12 7.13
C ILE A 152 4.85 0.56 8.39
N ASP A 153 4.17 0.62 9.53
CA ASP A 153 4.75 0.93 10.83
C ASP A 153 5.81 -0.10 11.22
N TYR A 154 5.52 -1.40 11.09
CA TYR A 154 6.54 -2.43 11.36
C TYR A 154 7.70 -2.36 10.36
N THR A 155 7.44 -2.03 9.10
CA THR A 155 8.49 -1.87 8.09
C THR A 155 9.39 -0.68 8.41
N LEU A 156 8.81 0.46 8.76
CA LEU A 156 9.55 1.67 9.13
C LEU A 156 10.33 1.48 10.43
N PHE A 157 9.78 0.75 11.40
CA PHE A 157 10.48 0.45 12.65
C PHE A 157 11.70 -0.44 12.39
N ASP A 158 11.56 -1.47 11.56
CA ASP A 158 12.69 -2.32 11.18
C ASP A 158 13.77 -1.55 10.38
N ILE A 159 13.36 -0.60 9.52
CA ILE A 159 14.28 0.31 8.82
C ILE A 159 14.97 1.27 9.80
N LYS A 160 14.26 1.79 10.81
CA LYS A 160 14.85 2.62 11.86
C LYS A 160 15.96 1.86 12.58
N LEU A 161 15.68 0.62 12.98
CA LEU A 161 16.65 -0.27 13.61
C LEU A 161 17.87 -0.55 12.70
N PHE A 162 17.70 -0.59 11.38
CA PHE A 162 18.81 -0.65 10.43
C PHE A 162 19.74 0.57 10.55
N TYR A 163 19.20 1.79 10.62
CA TYR A 163 20.03 3.00 10.82
C TYR A 163 20.69 3.05 12.20
N GLU A 164 20.07 2.42 13.20
CA GLU A 164 20.62 2.29 14.56
C GLU A 164 21.65 1.15 14.68
N ASN A 165 21.93 0.43 13.59
CA ASN A 165 22.85 -0.73 13.54
C ASN A 165 22.45 -1.86 14.49
N ALA A 166 21.14 -2.05 14.73
CA ALA A 166 20.65 -3.15 15.53
C ALA A 166 20.87 -4.51 14.85
N ALA A 167 21.01 -5.56 15.65
CA ALA A 167 21.13 -6.93 15.18
C ALA A 167 19.75 -7.58 14.98
N HIS A 168 19.71 -8.69 14.22
CA HIS A 168 18.53 -9.56 14.07
C HIS A 168 17.26 -8.87 13.52
N LEU A 169 17.45 -8.01 12.52
CA LEU A 169 16.35 -7.32 11.83
C LEU A 169 15.44 -8.31 11.10
N LYS A 170 14.13 -8.04 11.07
CA LYS A 170 13.17 -8.92 10.36
C LYS A 170 13.41 -8.89 8.85
N LEU A 171 13.78 -7.74 8.29
CA LEU A 171 14.06 -7.58 6.85
C LEU A 171 15.56 -7.69 6.53
N GLN A 172 16.36 -8.32 7.39
CA GLN A 172 17.82 -8.47 7.23
C GLN A 172 18.25 -8.89 5.82
N LYS A 173 17.56 -9.86 5.22
CA LYS A 173 17.87 -10.37 3.87
C LYS A 173 17.76 -9.31 2.76
N ALA A 174 16.91 -8.30 2.94
CA ALA A 174 16.85 -7.17 2.01
C ALA A 174 18.02 -6.22 2.26
N TYR A 175 18.32 -5.90 3.53
CA TYR A 175 19.39 -4.98 3.91
C TYR A 175 20.81 -5.50 3.63
N GLU A 176 21.00 -6.81 3.53
CA GLU A 176 22.29 -7.42 3.15
C GLU A 176 22.59 -7.28 1.66
N GLN A 177 21.57 -7.04 0.84
CA GLN A 177 21.75 -6.85 -0.58
C GLN A 177 22.17 -5.42 -0.90
N GLU A 178 23.07 -5.33 -1.86
CA GLU A 178 23.73 -4.08 -2.22
C GLU A 178 22.75 -2.97 -2.65
N PRO A 179 21.72 -3.22 -3.50
CA PRO A 179 20.85 -2.14 -3.96
C PRO A 179 20.08 -1.49 -2.82
N THR A 180 19.43 -2.30 -1.97
CA THR A 180 18.71 -1.79 -0.78
C THR A 180 19.65 -1.12 0.22
N ARG A 181 20.82 -1.71 0.48
CA ARG A 181 21.79 -1.14 1.43
C ARG A 181 22.31 0.21 0.97
N LYS A 182 22.75 0.33 -0.28
CA LYS A 182 23.24 1.58 -0.86
C LYS A 182 22.12 2.62 -0.91
N TRP A 183 20.92 2.20 -1.29
CA TRP A 183 19.76 3.08 -1.31
C TRP A 183 19.46 3.67 0.06
N LEU A 184 19.31 2.86 1.12
CA LEU A 184 19.09 3.37 2.47
C LEU A 184 20.24 4.28 2.92
N LYS A 185 21.50 3.86 2.74
CA LYS A 185 22.66 4.69 3.10
C LYS A 185 22.71 6.03 2.37
N SER A 186 22.17 6.13 1.15
CA SER A 186 22.14 7.39 0.38
C SER A 186 21.29 8.49 1.03
N PHE A 187 20.34 8.13 1.91
CA PHE A 187 19.56 9.11 2.67
C PHE A 187 20.34 9.68 3.85
N GLY A 188 21.37 8.99 4.35
CA GLY A 188 22.19 9.39 5.49
C GLY A 188 21.60 8.92 6.82
N THR A 189 20.45 9.44 7.22
CA THR A 189 19.79 9.13 8.50
C THR A 189 18.35 8.66 8.31
N PHE A 190 17.79 8.00 9.32
CA PHE A 190 16.36 7.65 9.34
C PHE A 190 15.48 8.90 9.17
N ASN A 191 15.86 10.04 9.78
CA ASN A 191 15.10 11.27 9.63
C ASN A 191 15.05 11.77 8.19
N GLN A 192 16.20 11.80 7.52
CA GLN A 192 16.27 12.21 6.12
C GLN A 192 15.55 11.23 5.20
N PHE A 193 15.56 9.93 5.53
CA PHE A 193 14.77 8.92 4.83
C PHE A 193 13.27 9.23 4.93
N ILE A 194 12.75 9.47 6.13
CA ILE A 194 11.33 9.80 6.35
C ILE A 194 10.93 11.05 5.58
N GLU A 195 11.72 12.12 5.66
CA GLU A 195 11.39 13.40 5.03
C GLU A 195 11.44 13.31 3.50
N ARG A 196 12.46 12.66 2.92
CA ARG A 196 12.60 12.55 1.47
C ARG A 196 11.60 11.57 0.85
N MET A 197 11.24 10.52 1.58
CA MET A 197 10.18 9.59 1.16
C MET A 197 8.77 10.09 1.50
N GLN A 198 8.66 11.25 2.17
CA GLN A 198 7.40 11.88 2.59
C GLN A 198 6.52 10.97 3.47
N LEU A 199 7.14 10.30 4.44
CA LEU A 199 6.50 9.32 5.34
C LEU A 199 6.18 9.90 6.73
N ASN A 200 6.14 11.23 6.85
CA ASN A 200 6.08 11.96 8.14
C ASN A 200 4.89 11.60 9.02
N TYR A 201 3.79 11.11 8.45
CA TYR A 201 2.61 10.74 9.25
C TYR A 201 2.78 9.45 10.04
N PHE A 202 3.66 8.56 9.58
CA PHE A 202 3.89 7.28 10.24
C PHE A 202 4.90 7.40 11.38
N VAL A 203 5.32 8.62 11.72
CA VAL A 203 6.28 8.90 12.76
C VAL A 203 5.86 10.06 13.64
N TYR A 204 6.29 10.01 14.89
CA TYR A 204 6.27 11.10 15.84
C TYR A 204 7.63 11.79 15.84
N LYS A 205 7.64 13.14 15.77
CA LYS A 205 8.87 13.94 15.92
C LYS A 205 9.00 14.38 17.37
N ASP A 206 10.01 13.88 18.07
CA ASP A 206 10.30 14.31 19.44
C ASP A 206 10.71 15.80 19.42
N PRO A 207 10.01 16.70 20.13
CA PRO A 207 10.22 18.14 20.03
C PRO A 207 11.55 18.60 20.66
N ILE A 208 12.18 17.75 21.47
CA ILE A 208 13.43 18.06 22.16
C ILE A 208 14.61 17.55 21.35
N THR A 209 14.57 16.27 20.97
CA THR A 209 15.69 15.62 20.27
C THR A 209 15.61 15.74 18.75
N LEU A 210 14.44 16.14 18.22
CA LEU A 210 14.11 16.21 16.79
C LEU A 210 14.21 14.86 16.07
N LYS A 211 14.36 13.75 16.79
CA LYS A 211 14.37 12.39 16.24
C LYS A 211 12.96 11.94 15.92
N TYR A 212 12.84 11.13 14.86
CA TYR A 212 11.58 10.45 14.55
C TYR A 212 11.52 9.07 15.22
N ASP A 213 10.39 8.80 15.86
CA ASP A 213 9.99 7.47 16.34
C ASP A 213 8.76 7.01 15.56
N VAL A 214 8.63 5.70 15.33
CA VAL A 214 7.54 5.17 14.48
C VAL A 214 6.26 5.02 15.30
N ILE A 215 5.14 5.52 14.79
CA ILE A 215 3.83 5.40 15.44
C ILE A 215 3.30 3.97 15.27
N ASP A 216 2.77 3.38 16.35
CA ASP A 216 2.04 2.13 16.31
C ASP A 216 0.63 2.38 15.76
N LEU A 217 0.41 1.97 14.51
CA LEU A 217 -0.86 2.17 13.83
C LEU A 217 -1.94 1.18 14.29
N SER A 218 -1.63 0.26 15.21
CA SER A 218 -2.63 -0.59 15.87
C SER A 218 -3.41 0.17 16.94
N LEU A 219 -2.85 1.27 17.45
CA LEU A 219 -3.49 2.14 18.44
C LEU A 219 -4.32 3.21 17.74
N PRO A 220 -5.42 3.72 18.34
CA PRO A 220 -6.10 4.90 17.84
C PRO A 220 -5.08 6.02 17.58
N TYR A 221 -5.11 6.60 16.38
CA TYR A 221 -4.06 7.54 15.99
C TYR A 221 -3.98 8.73 16.94
N ASN A 222 -2.79 8.93 17.52
CA ASN A 222 -2.42 10.12 18.26
C ASN A 222 -0.95 10.43 17.98
N ASN A 223 -0.61 11.71 17.87
CA ASN A 223 0.74 12.16 17.53
C ASN A 223 1.54 12.47 18.80
N ASP A 224 1.76 11.45 19.61
CA ASP A 224 2.56 11.55 20.83
C ASP A 224 3.50 10.35 21.01
N LYS A 225 4.49 10.55 21.89
CA LYS A 225 5.53 9.55 22.17
C LYS A 225 4.99 8.24 22.77
N SER A 226 3.85 8.28 23.47
CA SER A 226 3.27 7.10 24.10
C SER A 226 2.65 6.14 23.09
N HIS A 227 2.36 6.62 21.88
CA HIS A 227 1.84 5.84 20.76
C HIS A 227 2.95 5.34 19.82
N CYS A 228 4.23 5.54 20.18
CA CYS A 228 5.33 5.00 19.41
C CYS A 228 5.50 3.50 19.64
N LEU A 229 5.75 2.77 18.55
CA LEU A 229 6.05 1.36 18.57
C LEU A 229 7.32 1.09 19.37
N LYS A 230 7.26 0.14 20.30
CA LYS A 230 8.40 -0.27 21.14
C LYS A 230 9.11 -1.51 20.60
N GLU A 231 8.35 -2.44 20.04
CA GLU A 231 8.85 -3.67 19.44
C GLU A 231 7.86 -4.20 18.39
N ILE A 232 8.34 -5.02 17.46
CA ILE A 232 7.47 -5.73 16.52
C ILE A 232 7.02 -7.04 17.17
N PRO A 233 5.71 -7.30 17.29
CA PRO A 233 5.21 -8.51 17.94
C PRO A 233 5.67 -9.79 17.21
N LYS A 234 5.76 -10.89 17.97
CA LYS A 234 6.12 -12.21 17.41
C LYS A 234 5.07 -12.71 16.42
N LYS A 235 3.79 -12.52 16.74
CA LYS A 235 2.66 -12.88 15.87
C LYS A 235 2.05 -11.61 15.29
N ILE A 236 2.29 -11.41 14.01
CA ILE A 236 1.80 -10.23 13.30
C ILE A 236 0.43 -10.52 12.69
N LYS A 237 -0.48 -9.56 12.86
CA LYS A 237 -1.79 -9.51 12.21
C LYS A 237 -1.99 -8.12 11.60
N VAL A 238 -2.98 -8.05 10.71
CA VAL A 238 -3.50 -6.78 10.21
C VAL A 238 -4.80 -6.55 10.94
N GLU A 239 -4.78 -5.64 11.91
CA GLU A 239 -5.95 -5.27 12.71
C GLU A 239 -6.85 -4.30 11.96
N GLU A 240 -8.14 -4.28 12.30
CA GLU A 240 -9.10 -3.33 11.76
C GLU A 240 -8.71 -1.87 12.06
N THR A 241 -8.15 -1.62 13.25
CA THR A 241 -7.66 -0.31 13.66
C THR A 241 -6.53 0.18 12.75
N TYR A 242 -5.62 -0.70 12.34
CA TYR A 242 -4.55 -0.37 11.39
C TYR A 242 -5.12 0.14 10.07
N ILE A 243 -6.05 -0.61 9.46
CA ILE A 243 -6.67 -0.22 8.19
C ILE A 243 -7.44 1.10 8.37
N THR A 244 -8.20 1.23 9.45
CA THR A 244 -8.97 2.45 9.77
C THR A 244 -8.06 3.69 9.88
N ASN A 245 -6.93 3.58 10.58
CA ASN A 245 -5.99 4.67 10.74
C ASN A 245 -5.32 5.08 9.41
N ILE A 246 -4.96 4.12 8.56
CA ILE A 246 -4.44 4.39 7.23
C ILE A 246 -5.49 5.10 6.35
N LEU A 247 -6.74 4.65 6.35
CA LEU A 247 -7.81 5.30 5.57
C LEU A 247 -8.06 6.73 6.05
N ASN A 248 -8.12 6.93 7.37
CA ASN A 248 -8.28 8.26 7.97
C ASN A 248 -7.12 9.20 7.61
N TYR A 249 -5.90 8.68 7.56
CA TYR A 249 -4.73 9.44 7.14
C TYR A 249 -4.87 9.96 5.72
N ILE A 250 -5.07 9.03 4.77
CA ILE A 250 -5.13 9.36 3.35
C ILE A 250 -6.30 10.30 3.08
N LYS A 251 -7.43 10.10 3.78
CA LYS A 251 -8.58 11.02 3.71
C LYS A 251 -8.25 12.43 4.19
N LYS A 252 -7.46 12.58 5.25
CA LYS A 252 -7.20 13.88 5.88
C LYS A 252 -6.02 14.64 5.26
N TYR A 253 -4.99 13.93 4.83
CA TYR A 253 -3.71 14.53 4.41
C TYR A 253 -3.27 14.12 3.00
N GLY A 254 -3.94 13.14 2.40
CA GLY A 254 -3.54 12.61 1.11
C GLY A 254 -3.59 13.64 -0.01
N GLU A 255 -2.66 13.52 -0.95
CA GLU A 255 -2.61 14.30 -2.19
C GLU A 255 -3.16 13.45 -3.35
N LYS A 256 -4.28 13.88 -3.96
CA LYS A 256 -4.89 13.15 -5.10
C LYS A 256 -3.92 13.08 -6.28
N LEU A 257 -4.01 11.99 -7.05
CA LEU A 257 -3.32 11.91 -8.34
C LEU A 257 -3.83 13.01 -9.29
N SER A 258 -2.94 13.49 -10.14
CA SER A 258 -3.20 14.54 -11.13
C SER A 258 -3.65 13.97 -12.47
N THR A 259 -3.89 14.86 -13.45
CA THR A 259 -4.11 14.49 -14.86
C THR A 259 -2.94 14.89 -15.76
N ILE A 260 -1.78 15.23 -15.18
CA ILE A 260 -0.60 15.71 -15.94
C ILE A 260 -0.13 14.65 -16.94
N HIS A 261 -0.10 13.39 -16.53
CA HIS A 261 0.35 12.25 -17.34
C HIS A 261 -0.81 11.51 -18.04
N VAL A 262 -1.87 12.22 -18.42
CA VAL A 262 -3.06 11.64 -19.09
C VAL A 262 -2.72 10.97 -20.43
N ASP A 263 -1.63 11.39 -21.07
CA ASP A 263 -1.12 10.80 -22.30
C ASP A 263 -0.62 9.35 -22.08
N LEU A 264 -0.13 9.04 -20.88
CA LEU A 264 0.35 7.73 -20.44
C LEU A 264 -0.74 6.83 -19.84
N MET A 265 -1.93 7.38 -19.58
CA MET A 265 -3.08 6.63 -19.07
C MET A 265 -3.66 5.70 -20.14
N ILE A 266 -4.36 4.65 -19.69
CA ILE A 266 -4.92 3.64 -20.60
C ILE A 266 -6.29 4.10 -21.10
N ASP A 267 -6.51 4.00 -22.41
CA ASP A 267 -7.85 4.06 -22.99
C ASP A 267 -8.39 2.63 -23.05
N TYR A 268 -9.11 2.21 -22.02
CA TYR A 268 -9.90 0.98 -22.10
C TYR A 268 -11.17 1.29 -22.88
N HIS A 269 -11.21 0.86 -24.14
CA HIS A 269 -12.49 0.62 -24.81
C HIS A 269 -12.95 -0.78 -24.40
N VAL A 270 -13.97 -0.83 -23.54
CA VAL A 270 -14.83 -2.01 -23.39
C VAL A 270 -15.91 -1.93 -24.45
#